data_AF-A0A0K9HDZ5-F1
#
_entry.id   AF-A0A0K9HDZ5-F1
#
_cell.length_a   1.000
_cell.length_b   1.000
_cell.length_c   1.000
_cell.angle_alpha   90.00
_cell.angle_beta   90.00
_cell.angle_gamma   90.00
#
_symmetry.space_group_name_H-M   'P 1'
#
loop_
_entity.id
_entity.type
_entity.pdbx_description
1 polymer ?
#
loop_
_entity_poly.entity_id
_entity_poly.type
_entity_poly.pdbx_seq_one_letter_code
_entity_poly.pdbx_strand_id
1 'polypeptide(L)'
;MPTTLLKGRQSTEKRIKEGFIEPTLKEAVPGDLGLVLPYNTMKSLIEMTEALNHVTPGLASEHTLFYGVEAKFYSARPKLNDRFETEIAGLYVGGDGAGITRGLAQASACGVWIARDIVEKLTR
;
A
#
# COMPACT_ATOMS: atom_id res chain seq x y z
N MET A 1 -25.90 11.97 1.22
CA MET A 1 -25.02 13.03 0.67
C MET A 1 -23.68 12.40 0.34
N PRO A 2 -23.08 12.66 -0.83
CA PRO A 2 -21.80 12.06 -1.24
C PRO A 2 -20.60 12.61 -0.44
N THR A 3 -19.50 11.85 -0.38
CA THR A 3 -18.24 12.21 0.31
C THR A 3 -17.70 13.58 -0.11
N THR A 4 -16.90 14.19 0.77
CA THR A 4 -16.14 15.42 0.46
C THR A 4 -15.25 15.23 -0.78
N LEU A 5 -14.68 14.03 -0.96
CA LEU A 5 -13.93 13.62 -2.15
C LEU A 5 -14.78 13.66 -3.43
N LEU A 6 -15.96 13.03 -3.42
CA LEU A 6 -16.89 13.02 -4.56
C LEU A 6 -17.40 14.42 -4.93
N LYS A 7 -17.45 15.32 -3.95
CA LYS A 7 -17.81 16.73 -4.16
C LYS A 7 -16.64 17.59 -4.66
N GLY A 8 -15.43 17.04 -4.79
CA GLY A 8 -14.22 17.80 -5.15
C GLY A 8 -13.90 18.93 -4.18
N ARG A 9 -14.19 18.73 -2.88
CA ARG A 9 -14.01 19.76 -1.85
C ARG A 9 -12.84 19.40 -0.95
N GLN A 10 -12.20 20.43 -0.41
CA GLN A 10 -11.24 20.26 0.67
C GLN A 10 -11.92 19.88 1.99
N SER A 11 -11.23 19.05 2.78
CA SER A 11 -11.58 18.81 4.17
C SER A 11 -11.06 19.95 5.07
N THR A 12 -11.74 20.20 6.19
CA THR A 12 -11.34 21.20 7.20
C THR A 12 -11.50 20.60 8.59
N GLU A 13 -10.71 21.05 9.56
CA GLU A 13 -10.81 20.54 10.94
C GLU A 13 -12.23 20.63 11.50
N LYS A 14 -12.91 21.75 11.27
CA LYS A 14 -14.29 21.97 11.72
C LYS A 14 -15.22 20.87 11.20
N ARG A 15 -15.16 20.55 9.90
CA ARG A 15 -16.05 19.54 9.28
C ARG A 15 -15.73 18.13 9.73
N ILE A 16 -14.46 17.83 10.01
CA ILE A 16 -14.06 16.54 10.57
C ILE A 16 -14.60 16.39 12.00
N LYS A 17 -14.48 17.43 12.83
CA LYS A 17 -15.02 17.47 14.20
C LYS A 17 -16.56 17.39 14.26
N GLU A 18 -17.24 17.92 13.25
CA GLU A 18 -18.71 17.81 13.10
C GLU A 18 -19.14 16.44 12.54
N GLY A 19 -18.21 15.60 12.09
CA GLY A 19 -18.48 14.27 11.56
C GLY A 19 -18.72 13.23 12.66
N PHE A 20 -19.26 12.08 12.26
CA PHE A 20 -19.49 10.94 13.15
C PHE A 20 -18.30 9.97 13.25
N ILE A 21 -17.17 10.27 12.59
CA ILE A 21 -16.01 9.39 12.51
C ILE A 21 -14.83 10.05 13.23
N GLU A 22 -14.18 9.28 14.11
CA GLU A 22 -12.94 9.67 14.77
C GLU A 22 -11.74 9.37 13.84
N PRO A 23 -10.90 10.37 13.49
CA PRO A 23 -9.69 10.13 12.71
C PRO A 23 -8.70 9.20 13.43
N THR A 24 -8.24 8.15 12.75
CA THR A 24 -7.26 7.20 13.31
C THR A 24 -5.81 7.63 13.10
N LEU A 25 -5.52 8.36 12.02
CA LEU A 25 -4.21 8.95 11.74
C LEU A 25 -4.17 10.37 12.33
N LYS A 26 -3.56 10.51 13.51
CA LYS A 26 -3.59 11.76 14.30
C LYS A 26 -2.75 12.88 13.68
N GLU A 27 -1.76 12.51 12.89
CA GLU A 27 -0.85 13.39 12.19
C GLU A 27 -1.43 13.89 10.86
N ALA A 28 -2.59 13.37 10.43
CA ALA A 28 -3.22 13.76 9.19
C ALA A 28 -3.68 15.23 9.26
N VAL A 29 -3.33 15.99 8.22
CA VAL A 29 -3.78 17.38 8.07
C VAL A 29 -4.97 17.41 7.09
N PRO A 30 -6.07 18.10 7.43
CA PRO A 30 -7.18 18.28 6.51
C PRO A 30 -6.72 19.05 5.27
N GLY A 31 -7.15 18.60 4.10
CA GLY A 31 -6.78 19.23 2.83
C GLY A 31 -7.56 18.66 1.65
N ASP A 32 -7.03 18.91 0.45
CA ASP A 32 -7.53 18.39 -0.82
C ASP A 32 -6.56 17.35 -1.39
N LEU A 33 -7.01 16.10 -1.48
CA LEU A 33 -6.23 15.01 -2.07
C LEU A 33 -5.92 15.24 -3.55
N GLY A 34 -6.73 16.03 -4.27
CA GLY A 34 -6.48 16.40 -5.66
C GLY A 34 -5.24 17.26 -5.87
N LEU A 35 -4.74 17.92 -4.81
CA LEU A 35 -3.47 18.65 -4.84
C LEU A 35 -2.25 17.75 -4.62
N VAL A 36 -2.47 16.51 -4.18
CA VAL A 36 -1.40 15.60 -3.73
C VAL A 36 -1.28 14.37 -4.63
N LEU A 37 -2.40 13.85 -5.13
CA LEU A 37 -2.45 12.66 -5.99
C LEU A 37 -2.64 13.05 -7.46
N PRO A 38 -2.04 12.31 -8.41
CA PRO A 38 -2.32 12.51 -9.84
C PRO A 38 -3.81 12.37 -10.16
N TYR A 39 -4.27 13.13 -11.15
CA TYR A 39 -5.68 13.13 -11.58
C TYR A 39 -6.23 11.71 -11.84
N ASN A 40 -5.44 10.86 -12.51
CA ASN A 40 -5.85 9.48 -12.79
C ASN A 40 -6.09 8.67 -11.52
N THR A 41 -5.21 8.78 -10.52
CA THR A 41 -5.38 8.11 -9.22
C THR A 41 -6.61 8.62 -8.50
N MET A 42 -6.84 9.93 -8.51
CA MET A 42 -8.04 10.54 -7.92
C MET A 42 -9.32 10.05 -8.59
N LYS A 43 -9.33 9.99 -9.92
CA LYS A 43 -10.45 9.47 -10.69
C LYS A 43 -10.73 8.01 -10.35
N SER A 44 -9.70 7.17 -10.28
CA SER A 44 -9.84 5.77 -9.87
C SER A 44 -10.38 5.62 -8.45
N LEU A 45 -9.95 6.47 -7.50
CA LEU A 45 -10.48 6.46 -6.13
C LEU A 45 -11.97 6.82 -6.09
N ILE A 46 -12.39 7.79 -6.89
CA ILE A 46 -13.79 8.19 -7.03
C ILE A 46 -14.62 7.02 -7.59
N GLU A 47 -14.23 6.46 -8.73
CA GLU A 47 -14.93 5.35 -9.38
C GLU A 47 -14.99 4.10 -8.48
N MET A 48 -13.89 3.79 -7.78
CA MET A 48 -13.84 2.72 -6.79
C MET A 48 -14.83 2.97 -5.64
N THR A 49 -14.89 4.19 -5.11
CA THR A 49 -15.79 4.55 -4.01
C THR A 49 -17.25 4.38 -4.41
N GLU A 50 -17.60 4.81 -5.63
CA GLU A 50 -18.95 4.64 -6.18
C GLU A 50 -19.31 3.17 -6.40
N ALA A 51 -18.40 2.41 -7.02
CA ALA A 51 -18.58 0.97 -7.24
C ALA A 51 -18.74 0.20 -5.91
N LEU A 52 -17.91 0.49 -4.92
CA LEU A 52 -17.97 -0.14 -3.60
C LEU A 52 -19.25 0.24 -2.84
N ASN A 53 -19.80 1.43 -3.05
CA ASN A 53 -21.05 1.83 -2.43
C ASN A 53 -22.26 1.03 -2.95
N HIS A 54 -22.20 0.46 -4.16
CA HIS A 54 -23.21 -0.48 -4.64
C HIS A 54 -23.15 -1.84 -3.93
N VAL A 55 -21.94 -2.25 -3.50
CA VAL A 55 -21.73 -3.51 -2.76
C VAL A 55 -22.06 -3.34 -1.28
N THR A 56 -21.60 -2.24 -0.69
CA THR A 56 -21.78 -1.89 0.73
C THR A 56 -22.39 -0.49 0.83
N PRO A 57 -23.73 -0.38 0.90
CA PRO A 57 -24.41 0.89 1.00
C PRO A 57 -23.93 1.70 2.21
N GLY A 58 -23.56 2.97 1.98
CA GLY A 58 -23.07 3.88 3.02
C GLY A 58 -21.57 4.16 2.95
N LEU A 59 -20.82 3.43 2.11
CA LEU A 59 -19.38 3.67 1.91
C LEU A 59 -19.10 5.06 1.31
N ALA A 60 -19.97 5.55 0.42
CA ALA A 60 -19.87 6.89 -0.16
C ALA A 60 -20.55 7.98 0.70
N SER A 61 -20.63 7.80 2.02
CA SER A 61 -21.19 8.77 2.97
C SER A 61 -20.37 10.06 3.06
N GLU A 62 -21.00 11.21 3.33
CA GLU A 62 -20.30 12.48 3.57
C GLU A 62 -19.23 12.41 4.67
N HIS A 63 -19.38 11.46 5.60
CA HIS A 63 -18.48 11.28 6.74
C HIS A 63 -17.28 10.36 6.45
N THR A 64 -17.25 9.63 5.33
CA THR A 64 -16.12 8.75 5.01
C THR A 64 -14.86 9.58 4.82
N LEU A 65 -13.83 9.26 5.61
CA LEU A 65 -12.52 9.92 5.58
C LEU A 65 -11.58 9.18 4.65
N PHE A 66 -10.87 9.94 3.80
CA PHE A 66 -9.78 9.45 2.96
C PHE A 66 -8.48 10.08 3.44
N TYR A 67 -7.48 9.24 3.73
CA TYR A 67 -6.11 9.65 3.95
C TYR A 67 -5.29 9.47 2.66
N GLY A 68 -4.22 10.24 2.47
CA GLY A 68 -3.22 10.07 1.40
C GLY A 68 -1.85 10.50 1.93
N VAL A 69 -0.69 10.13 1.40
CA VAL A 69 -0.26 9.44 0.19
C VAL A 69 0.39 8.10 0.57
N GLU A 70 0.32 7.08 -0.27
CA GLU A 70 1.15 5.89 -0.11
C GLU A 70 2.05 5.67 -1.33
N ALA A 71 3.34 5.48 -1.08
CA ALA A 71 4.33 5.20 -2.10
C ALA A 71 5.30 4.13 -1.61
N LYS A 72 5.33 2.98 -2.29
CA LYS A 72 6.49 2.08 -2.31
C LYS A 72 6.90 1.81 -3.75
N PHE A 73 7.60 2.78 -4.32
CA PHE A 73 8.15 2.69 -5.66
C PHE A 73 9.48 1.93 -5.60
N TYR A 74 9.49 0.77 -6.25
CA TYR A 74 10.60 -0.16 -6.48
C TYR A 74 10.78 -1.28 -5.45
N SER A 75 10.59 -2.49 -5.95
CA SER A 75 11.37 -3.65 -5.55
C SER A 75 12.64 -3.70 -6.42
N ALA A 76 13.81 -3.96 -5.84
CA ALA A 76 15.09 -3.93 -6.57
C ALA A 76 15.17 -4.92 -7.75
N ARG A 77 14.35 -5.98 -7.75
CA ARG A 77 14.31 -7.07 -8.76
C ARG A 77 15.70 -7.44 -9.30
N PRO A 78 16.65 -7.79 -8.43
CA PRO A 78 17.95 -8.28 -8.89
C PRO A 78 17.75 -9.55 -9.73
N LYS A 79 18.71 -9.85 -10.61
CA LYS A 79 18.77 -11.15 -11.26
C LYS A 79 19.18 -12.19 -10.23
N LEU A 80 18.40 -13.25 -10.12
CA LEU A 80 18.59 -14.31 -9.13
C LEU A 80 18.49 -15.68 -9.80
N ASN A 81 19.17 -16.66 -9.23
CA ASN A 81 18.94 -18.07 -9.55
C ASN A 81 17.73 -18.64 -8.76
N ASP A 82 17.48 -19.95 -8.91
CA ASP A 82 16.44 -20.70 -8.23
C ASP A 82 16.65 -20.83 -6.70
N ARG A 83 17.79 -20.35 -6.19
CA ARG A 83 18.16 -20.30 -4.76
C ARG A 83 18.14 -18.89 -4.19
N PHE A 84 17.66 -17.91 -4.95
CA PHE A 84 17.64 -16.49 -4.59
C PHE A 84 19.04 -15.89 -4.34
N GLU A 85 20.06 -16.50 -4.94
CA GLU A 85 21.42 -15.96 -4.99
C GLU A 85 21.57 -15.06 -6.22
N THR A 86 22.27 -13.95 -6.06
CA THR A 86 22.54 -12.99 -7.14
C THR A 86 23.64 -13.49 -8.08
N GLU A 87 23.97 -12.67 -9.09
CA GLU A 87 25.16 -12.87 -9.91
C GLU A 87 26.48 -12.82 -9.10
N ILE A 88 26.44 -12.32 -7.86
CA ILE A 88 27.56 -12.33 -6.90
C ILE A 88 27.42 -13.56 -6.01
N ALA A 89 28.39 -14.47 -6.08
CA ALA A 89 28.42 -15.70 -5.28
C ALA A 89 28.42 -15.39 -3.77
N GLY A 90 27.58 -16.10 -3.02
CA GLY A 90 27.38 -15.91 -1.59
C GLY A 90 26.48 -14.72 -1.21
N LEU A 91 26.04 -13.92 -2.18
CA LEU A 91 25.10 -12.82 -1.94
C LEU A 91 23.67 -13.24 -2.31
N TYR A 92 22.83 -13.37 -1.28
CA TYR A 92 21.41 -13.74 -1.41
C TYR A 92 20.51 -12.54 -1.16
N VAL A 93 19.38 -12.49 -1.85
CA VAL A 93 18.37 -11.45 -1.65
C VAL A 93 17.01 -12.11 -1.57
N GLY A 94 16.26 -11.80 -0.52
CA GLY A 94 14.95 -12.41 -0.25
C GLY A 94 13.89 -11.40 0.18
N GLY A 95 12.63 -11.82 0.20
CA GLY A 95 11.52 -11.03 0.72
C GLY A 95 10.99 -9.94 -0.23
N ASP A 96 10.14 -9.07 0.32
CA ASP A 96 9.37 -8.10 -0.48
C ASP A 96 10.26 -6.99 -1.05
N GLY A 97 11.35 -6.62 -0.35
CA GLY A 97 12.30 -5.61 -0.83
C GLY A 97 13.03 -6.03 -2.11
N ALA A 98 13.23 -7.34 -2.28
CA ALA A 98 13.78 -7.93 -3.49
C ALA A 98 12.76 -7.95 -4.65
N GLY A 99 11.46 -7.85 -4.34
CA GLY A 99 10.37 -8.02 -5.31
C GLY A 99 10.02 -9.46 -5.62
N ILE A 100 10.50 -10.40 -4.80
CA ILE A 100 10.28 -11.84 -4.97
C ILE A 100 8.95 -12.26 -4.33
N THR A 101 8.62 -11.63 -3.21
CA THR A 101 7.45 -11.98 -2.39
C THR A 101 6.50 -10.79 -2.28
N ARG A 102 5.25 -11.06 -1.88
CA ARG A 102 4.22 -10.04 -1.64
C ARG A 102 3.47 -10.29 -0.34
N GLY A 103 4.21 -10.66 0.72
CA GLY A 103 3.62 -10.93 2.02
C GLY A 103 4.50 -11.75 2.95
N LEU A 104 4.16 -11.69 4.24
CA LEU A 104 4.94 -12.27 5.33
C LEU A 104 5.25 -13.76 5.13
N ALA A 105 4.24 -14.58 4.82
CA ALA A 105 4.42 -16.02 4.66
C ALA A 105 5.38 -16.38 3.52
N GLN A 106 5.28 -15.67 2.39
CA GLN A 106 6.16 -15.87 1.24
C GLN A 106 7.58 -15.41 1.57
N ALA A 107 7.75 -14.25 2.22
CA ALA A 107 9.04 -13.74 2.66
C ALA A 107 9.74 -14.71 3.63
N SER A 108 8.99 -15.29 4.57
CA SER A 108 9.51 -16.32 5.49
C SER A 108 9.94 -17.58 4.76
N ALA A 109 9.14 -18.09 3.82
CA ALA A 109 9.49 -19.27 3.05
C ALA A 109 10.75 -19.05 2.19
N CYS A 110 10.88 -17.86 1.59
CA CYS A 110 12.07 -17.44 0.86
C CYS A 110 13.33 -17.47 1.75
N GLY A 111 13.23 -16.94 2.98
CA GLY A 111 14.34 -16.98 3.94
C GLY A 111 14.76 -18.40 4.33
N VAL A 112 13.81 -19.31 4.55
CA VAL A 112 14.11 -20.72 4.82
C VAL A 112 14.79 -21.39 3.63
N TRP A 113 14.38 -21.07 2.41
CA TRP A 113 14.99 -21.62 1.19
C TRP A 113 16.45 -21.18 1.02
N ILE A 114 16.73 -19.88 1.24
CA ILE A 114 18.09 -19.33 1.23
C ILE A 114 18.96 -20.01 2.30
N ALA A 115 18.44 -20.13 3.53
CA ALA A 115 19.19 -20.74 4.62
C ALA A 115 19.58 -22.21 4.33
N ARG A 116 18.70 -22.97 3.68
CA ARG A 116 18.98 -24.36 3.28
C ARG A 116 20.09 -24.46 2.24
N ASP A 117 20.10 -23.55 1.25
CA ASP A 117 21.15 -23.51 0.22
C ASP A 117 22.51 -23.18 0.83
N ILE A 118 22.56 -22.21 1.75
CA ILE A 118 23.78 -21.84 2.47
C ILE A 118 24.33 -23.04 3.26
N VAL A 119 23.47 -23.75 4.00
CA VAL A 119 23.89 -24.94 4.76
C VAL A 119 24.42 -26.04 3.84
N GLU A 120 23.72 -26.34 2.74
CA GLU A 120 24.15 -27.37 1.78
C GLU A 120 25.55 -27.06 1.21
N LYS A 121 25.82 -25.79 0.87
CA LYS A 121 27.12 -25.33 0.36
C LYS A 121 28.25 -25.39 1.40
N LEU A 122 27.95 -25.19 2.69
CA LEU A 122 28.97 -25.26 3.76
C LEU A 122 29.34 -26.70 4.15
N THR A 123 28.45 -27.66 3.91
CA THR A 123 28.68 -29.09 4.20
C THR A 123 29.32 -29.87 3.06
N ARG A 124 29.54 -29.25 1.90
CA ARG A 124 30.29 -29.80 0.76
C ARG A 124 31.74 -29.36 0.81
#